data_AF-A0A4Q9XJX2-F1
#
_entry.id   AF-A0A4Q9XJX2-F1
#
_cell.length_a   1.000
_cell.length_b   1.000
_cell.length_c   1.000
_cell.angle_alpha   90.00
_cell.angle_beta   90.00
_cell.angle_gamma   90.00
#
_symmetry.space_group_name_H-M   'P 1'
#
loop_
_entity.id
_entity.type
_entity.pdbx_description
1 polymer ?
#
loop_
_entity_poly.entity_id
_entity_poly.type
_entity_poly.pdbx_seq_one_letter_code
_entity_poly.pdbx_strand_id
1 'polypeptide(L)'
;MLDTSSLTERLQAHCRQFSVQVIGQARCALSVEETQKLGGIKEAVVREVILLGDGVPWVYARSVLPISMCEGAGAAFDGLGSQPLGKILFNDARFVRAPFELGRVTAPSELHTNWVNDAHMPLWGRRSVFHFEQQRLMVAEIFLPASPAYKHVVQGIHESI
;
A
#
# COMPACT_ATOMS: atom_id res chain seq x y z
N MET A 1 11.14 1.17 6.42
CA MET A 1 9.95 1.95 6.05
C MET A 1 10.23 3.06 5.02
N LEU A 2 11.46 3.57 4.90
CA LEU A 2 11.81 4.65 3.96
C LEU A 2 12.37 4.18 2.63
N ASP A 3 12.70 2.88 2.52
CA ASP A 3 13.21 2.30 1.29
C ASP A 3 12.18 2.45 0.15
N THR A 4 12.67 3.04 -0.94
CA THR A 4 11.94 3.36 -2.15
C THR A 4 11.79 2.17 -3.08
N SER A 5 12.49 1.05 -2.85
CA SER A 5 12.33 -0.21 -3.57
C SER A 5 10.95 -0.85 -3.34
N SER A 6 10.64 -1.91 -4.08
CA SER A 6 9.35 -2.59 -4.00
C SER A 6 9.07 -3.16 -2.62
N LEU A 7 7.96 -2.71 -2.01
CA LEU A 7 7.48 -3.29 -0.75
C LEU A 7 7.21 -4.78 -0.91
N THR A 8 6.65 -5.19 -2.04
CA THR A 8 6.37 -6.59 -2.34
C THR A 8 7.63 -7.43 -2.34
N GLU A 9 8.70 -6.99 -3.02
CA GLU A 9 9.97 -7.73 -3.07
C GLU A 9 10.58 -7.88 -1.67
N ARG A 10 10.54 -6.80 -0.87
CA ARG A 10 11.02 -6.87 0.51
C ARG A 10 10.22 -7.84 1.37
N LEU A 11 8.88 -7.81 1.27
CA LEU A 11 8.05 -8.76 2.02
C LEU A 11 8.31 -10.20 1.57
N GLN A 12 8.48 -10.44 0.26
CA GLN A 12 8.83 -11.75 -0.27
C GLN A 12 10.15 -12.28 0.31
N ALA A 13 11.14 -11.41 0.56
CA ALA A 13 12.40 -11.81 1.20
C ALA A 13 12.24 -12.28 2.67
N HIS A 14 11.09 -12.02 3.31
CA HIS A 14 10.83 -12.38 4.71
C HIS A 14 9.89 -13.58 4.88
N CYS A 15 9.39 -14.19 3.80
CA CYS A 15 8.48 -15.34 3.85
C CYS A 15 8.84 -16.40 2.79
N ARG A 16 8.28 -17.60 2.93
CA ARG A 16 8.36 -18.64 1.89
C ARG A 16 7.26 -18.45 0.85
N GLN A 17 6.08 -18.05 1.29
CA GLN A 17 4.92 -17.83 0.44
C GLN A 17 4.36 -16.43 0.64
N PHE A 18 4.40 -15.64 -0.43
CA PHE A 18 3.74 -14.34 -0.48
C PHE A 18 2.41 -14.44 -1.21
N SER A 19 1.37 -13.80 -0.68
CA SER A 19 0.07 -13.71 -1.35
C SER A 19 -0.57 -12.34 -1.16
N VAL A 20 -1.48 -12.02 -2.08
CA VAL A 20 -2.31 -10.80 -2.05
C VAL A 20 -3.75 -11.23 -1.92
N GLN A 21 -4.42 -10.78 -0.86
CA GLN A 21 -5.85 -10.94 -0.68
C GLN A 21 -6.53 -9.60 -1.04
N VAL A 22 -7.36 -9.60 -2.07
CA VAL A 22 -8.14 -8.42 -2.46
C VAL A 22 -9.33 -8.29 -1.53
N ILE A 23 -9.47 -7.13 -0.90
CA ILE A 23 -10.60 -6.79 -0.01
C ILE A 23 -11.70 -6.11 -0.81
N GLY A 24 -11.31 -5.17 -1.69
CA GLY A 24 -12.23 -4.43 -2.52
C GLY A 24 -11.53 -3.77 -3.70
N GLN A 25 -12.28 -3.62 -4.80
CA GLN A 25 -11.88 -2.79 -5.92
C GLN A 25 -13.12 -2.18 -6.55
N ALA A 26 -13.26 -0.86 -6.48
CA ALA A 26 -14.43 -0.16 -6.97
C ALA A 26 -14.09 1.27 -7.43
N ARG A 27 -14.92 1.85 -8.29
CA ARG A 27 -14.89 3.29 -8.53
C ARG A 27 -15.47 4.00 -7.32
N CYS A 28 -14.76 5.02 -6.83
CA CYS A 28 -15.16 5.80 -5.65
C CYS A 28 -14.97 7.29 -5.91
N ALA A 29 -15.82 8.10 -5.31
CA ALA A 29 -15.57 9.53 -5.16
C ALA A 29 -14.40 9.74 -4.20
N LEU A 30 -13.55 10.71 -4.52
CA LEU A 30 -12.37 11.05 -3.73
C LEU A 30 -12.67 12.12 -2.69
N SER A 31 -11.98 12.03 -1.56
CA SER A 31 -11.93 13.12 -0.59
C SER A 31 -11.29 14.37 -1.21
N VAL A 32 -11.48 15.52 -0.55
CA VAL A 32 -10.86 16.79 -0.98
C VAL A 32 -9.33 16.68 -0.99
N GLU A 33 -8.75 16.02 0.01
CA GLU A 33 -7.29 15.81 0.11
C GLU A 33 -6.77 14.94 -1.04
N GLU A 34 -7.43 13.81 -1.32
CA GLU A 34 -7.05 12.93 -2.43
C GLU A 34 -7.18 13.64 -3.77
N THR A 35 -8.27 14.39 -3.97
CA THR A 35 -8.50 15.20 -5.17
C THR A 35 -7.34 16.17 -5.41
N GLN A 36 -6.92 16.90 -4.37
CA GLN A 36 -5.81 17.84 -4.48
C GLN A 36 -4.48 17.15 -4.79
N LYS A 37 -4.16 16.05 -4.10
CA LYS A 37 -2.92 15.30 -4.34
C LYS A 37 -2.86 14.71 -5.76
N LEU A 38 -4.00 14.26 -6.28
CA LEU A 38 -4.12 13.59 -7.58
C LEU A 38 -4.47 14.51 -8.76
N GLY A 39 -4.23 15.82 -8.62
CA GLY A 39 -4.33 16.74 -9.75
C GLY A 39 -5.77 17.11 -10.14
N GLY A 40 -6.71 17.04 -9.20
CA GLY A 40 -8.08 17.53 -9.38
C GLY A 40 -9.09 16.49 -9.86
N ILE A 41 -8.68 15.23 -10.04
CA ILE A 41 -9.62 14.14 -10.35
C ILE A 41 -10.57 13.93 -9.16
N LYS A 42 -11.86 13.73 -9.46
CA LYS A 42 -12.91 13.59 -8.44
C LYS A 42 -13.31 12.15 -8.17
N GLU A 43 -13.02 11.27 -9.12
CA GLU A 43 -13.32 9.85 -9.05
C GLU A 43 -12.11 9.04 -9.52
N ALA A 44 -11.94 7.87 -8.90
CA ALA A 44 -10.85 6.96 -9.19
C ALA A 44 -11.28 5.53 -8.87
N VAL A 45 -10.52 4.56 -9.36
CA VAL A 45 -10.60 3.19 -8.86
C VAL A 45 -9.82 3.11 -7.56
N VAL A 46 -10.51 2.78 -6.47
CA VAL A 46 -9.90 2.46 -5.18
C VAL A 46 -9.76 0.96 -5.09
N ARG A 47 -8.54 0.51 -4.79
CA ARG A 47 -8.21 -0.91 -4.58
C ARG A 47 -7.61 -1.10 -3.21
N GLU A 48 -8.14 -2.05 -2.47
CA GLU A 48 -7.73 -2.37 -1.11
C GLU A 48 -7.34 -3.83 -1.02
N VAL A 49 -6.17 -4.10 -0.45
CA VAL A 49 -5.61 -5.45 -0.36
C VAL A 49 -4.93 -5.67 0.99
N ILE A 50 -4.86 -6.93 1.39
CA ILE A 50 -3.96 -7.42 2.44
C ILE A 50 -2.81 -8.15 1.78
N LEU A 51 -1.58 -7.78 2.15
CA LEU A 51 -0.37 -8.50 1.76
C LEU A 51 -0.02 -9.48 2.88
N LEU A 52 0.07 -10.77 2.53
CA LEU A 52 0.35 -11.84 3.48
C LEU A 52 1.71 -12.45 3.21
N GLY A 53 2.45 -12.72 4.29
CA GLY A 53 3.64 -13.57 4.28
C GLY A 53 3.37 -14.83 5.09
N ASP A 54 3.52 -15.99 4.46
CA ASP A 54 3.23 -17.31 5.02
C ASP A 54 1.79 -17.39 5.60
N GLY A 55 0.82 -16.75 4.91
CA GLY A 55 -0.57 -16.68 5.35
C GLY A 55 -0.85 -15.68 6.48
N VAL A 56 0.16 -14.98 6.97
CA VAL A 56 0.03 -13.99 8.05
C VAL A 56 -0.14 -12.59 7.46
N PRO A 57 -1.16 -11.82 7.86
CA PRO A 57 -1.41 -10.47 7.36
C PRO A 57 -0.33 -9.50 7.86
N TRP A 58 0.38 -8.86 6.94
CA TRP A 58 1.49 -7.95 7.28
C TRP A 58 1.24 -6.51 6.91
N VAL A 59 0.51 -6.26 5.83
CA VAL A 59 0.26 -4.89 5.35
C VAL A 59 -1.14 -4.81 4.78
N TYR A 60 -1.91 -3.82 5.23
CA TYR A 60 -3.06 -3.34 4.48
C TYR A 60 -2.58 -2.25 3.52
N ALA A 61 -2.87 -2.41 2.23
CA ALA A 61 -2.50 -1.45 1.21
C ALA A 61 -3.75 -0.95 0.48
N ARG A 62 -3.84 0.37 0.36
CA ARG A 62 -4.90 1.07 -0.34
C ARG A 62 -4.29 1.89 -1.48
N SER A 63 -4.79 1.69 -2.69
CA SER A 63 -4.35 2.41 -3.89
C SER A 63 -5.50 3.24 -4.46
N VAL A 64 -5.22 4.48 -4.84
CA VAL A 64 -6.11 5.35 -5.61
C VAL A 64 -5.55 5.46 -7.02
N LEU A 65 -6.27 4.93 -8.00
CA LEU A 65 -5.82 4.81 -9.39
C LEU A 65 -6.76 5.59 -10.31
N PRO A 66 -6.26 6.50 -11.16
CA PRO A 66 -7.09 7.13 -12.18
C PRO A 66 -7.81 6.08 -13.03
N ILE A 67 -9.11 6.29 -13.32
CA ILE A 67 -9.95 5.32 -14.03
C ILE A 67 -9.33 4.91 -15.38
N SER A 68 -8.76 5.88 -16.12
CA SER A 68 -8.11 5.61 -17.41
C SER A 68 -6.86 4.73 -17.34
N MET A 69 -6.28 4.53 -16.16
CA MET A 69 -5.18 3.60 -15.96
C MET A 69 -5.65 2.18 -15.62
N CYS A 70 -6.93 2.00 -15.27
CA CYS A 70 -7.51 0.72 -14.89
C CYS A 70 -8.42 0.13 -15.98
N GLU A 71 -8.97 0.96 -16.85
CA GLU A 71 -10.00 0.57 -17.79
C GLU A 71 -9.71 1.09 -19.20
N GLY A 72 -10.04 0.29 -20.21
CA GLY A 72 -9.80 0.59 -21.61
C GLY A 72 -8.64 -0.23 -22.21
N ALA A 73 -8.57 -0.26 -23.53
CA ALA A 73 -7.56 -1.02 -24.24
C ALA A 73 -6.15 -0.49 -23.92
N GLY A 74 -5.28 -1.36 -23.40
CA GLY A 74 -3.90 -1.02 -23.06
C GLY A 74 -3.73 -0.28 -21.73
N ALA A 75 -4.76 -0.25 -20.88
CA ALA A 75 -4.66 0.35 -19.56
C ALA A 75 -3.61 -0.39 -18.68
N ALA A 76 -2.75 0.37 -18.01
CA ALA A 76 -1.59 -0.15 -17.28
C ALA A 76 -1.94 -1.13 -16.14
N PHE A 77 -3.16 -1.02 -15.59
CA PHE A 77 -3.66 -1.84 -14.50
C PHE A 77 -4.90 -2.67 -14.87
N ASP A 78 -5.18 -2.84 -16.17
CA ASP A 78 -6.23 -3.76 -16.60
C ASP A 78 -5.90 -5.19 -16.13
N GLY A 79 -6.92 -5.93 -15.70
CA GLY A 79 -6.77 -7.31 -15.24
C GLY A 79 -5.87 -7.51 -14.00
N LEU A 80 -5.66 -6.48 -13.18
CA LEU A 80 -4.73 -6.54 -12.03
C LEU A 80 -5.02 -7.72 -11.07
N GLY A 81 -6.25 -8.21 -10.98
CA GLY A 81 -6.58 -9.47 -10.30
C GLY A 81 -5.96 -9.57 -8.90
N SER A 82 -5.20 -10.62 -8.61
CA SER A 82 -4.40 -10.78 -7.39
C SER A 82 -2.92 -10.34 -7.54
N GLN A 83 -2.56 -9.68 -8.63
CA GLN A 83 -1.20 -9.18 -8.82
C GLN A 83 -0.91 -7.99 -7.89
N PRO A 84 0.30 -7.93 -7.31
CA PRO A 84 0.72 -6.79 -6.50
C PRO A 84 0.98 -5.58 -7.41
N LEU A 85 0.32 -4.46 -7.09
CA LEU A 85 0.47 -3.19 -7.83
C LEU A 85 1.94 -2.75 -7.92
N GLY A 86 2.73 -2.97 -6.85
CA GLY A 86 4.14 -2.62 -6.80
C GLY A 86 4.94 -3.20 -7.98
N LYS A 87 4.67 -4.44 -8.40
CA LYS A 87 5.40 -5.07 -9.50
C LYS A 87 5.28 -4.27 -10.81
N ILE A 88 4.11 -3.69 -11.08
CA ILE A 88 3.90 -2.84 -12.26
C ILE A 88 4.61 -1.50 -12.10
N LEU A 89 4.42 -0.85 -10.95
CA LEU A 89 5.01 0.45 -10.66
C LEU A 89 6.54 0.47 -10.68
N PHE A 90 7.18 -0.65 -10.35
CA PHE A 90 8.64 -0.76 -10.30
C PHE A 90 9.28 -1.30 -11.59
N ASN A 91 8.51 -2.02 -12.41
CA ASN A 91 9.02 -2.54 -13.68
C ASN A 91 8.90 -1.54 -14.84
N ASP A 92 8.20 -0.43 -14.64
CA ASP A 92 8.07 0.64 -15.63
C ASP A 92 8.67 1.95 -15.08
N ALA A 93 9.84 2.31 -15.60
CA ALA A 93 10.61 3.47 -15.16
C ALA A 93 9.91 4.83 -15.38
N ARG A 94 8.81 4.87 -16.13
CA ARG A 94 7.99 6.08 -16.29
C ARG A 94 7.22 6.43 -15.02
N PHE A 95 7.01 5.46 -14.11
CA PHE A 95 6.46 5.73 -12.80
C PHE A 95 7.52 6.33 -11.88
N VAL A 96 7.38 7.63 -11.59
CA VAL A 96 8.28 8.34 -10.68
C VAL A 96 7.58 8.51 -9.34
N ARG A 97 8.15 7.90 -8.30
CA ARG A 97 7.61 7.95 -6.93
C ARG A 97 8.04 9.26 -6.24
N ALA A 98 7.07 9.99 -5.69
CA ALA A 98 7.32 11.11 -4.78
C ALA A 98 7.75 10.62 -3.37
N PRO A 99 8.41 11.44 -2.55
CA PRO A 99 8.80 11.05 -1.19
C PRO A 99 7.64 10.48 -0.37
N PHE A 100 7.95 9.57 0.56
CA PHE A 100 6.95 9.05 1.48
C PHE A 100 6.53 10.10 2.50
N GLU A 101 5.22 10.20 2.73
CA GLU A 101 4.65 10.78 3.94
C GLU A 101 4.45 9.65 4.95
N LEU A 102 5.00 9.77 6.16
CA LEU A 102 4.85 8.77 7.23
C LEU A 102 4.02 9.32 8.38
N GLY A 103 3.29 8.43 9.05
CA GLY A 103 2.51 8.79 10.22
C GLY A 103 2.11 7.57 11.04
N ARG A 104 1.63 7.83 12.26
CA ARG A 104 0.91 6.82 13.05
C ARG A 104 -0.57 6.98 12.78
N VAL A 105 -1.24 5.88 12.50
CA VAL A 105 -2.67 5.84 12.17
C VAL A 105 -3.34 4.77 13.01
N THR A 106 -4.62 4.93 13.31
CA THR A 106 -5.44 3.81 13.78
C THR A 106 -5.89 2.98 12.59
N ALA A 107 -6.15 1.70 12.81
CA ALA A 107 -6.67 0.84 11.76
C ALA A 107 -8.03 1.37 11.25
N PRO A 108 -8.29 1.44 9.94
CA PRO A 108 -9.64 1.64 9.39
C PRO A 108 -10.61 0.60 9.95
N SER A 109 -11.87 0.98 10.18
CA SER A 109 -12.93 0.13 10.79
C SER A 109 -13.04 -1.26 10.16
N GLU A 110 -12.78 -1.34 8.87
CA GLU A 110 -12.87 -2.56 8.05
C GLU A 110 -11.78 -3.58 8.39
N LEU A 111 -10.70 -3.16 9.05
CA LEU A 111 -9.61 -4.04 9.47
C LEU A 111 -9.82 -4.63 10.87
N HIS A 112 -10.76 -4.08 11.63
CA HIS A 112 -11.05 -4.53 12.99
C HIS A 112 -11.65 -5.93 12.92
N THR A 113 -11.44 -6.72 13.97
CA THR A 113 -11.92 -8.12 14.08
C THR A 113 -11.16 -9.13 13.22
N ASN A 114 -10.83 -8.81 11.96
CA ASN A 114 -10.17 -9.75 11.05
C ASN A 114 -8.64 -9.72 11.12
N TRP A 115 -8.05 -8.54 11.28
CA TRP A 115 -6.58 -8.38 11.22
C TRP A 115 -6.00 -7.50 12.32
N VAL A 116 -6.83 -6.69 12.98
CA VAL A 116 -6.43 -5.86 14.13
C VAL A 116 -7.44 -6.08 15.26
N ASN A 117 -6.94 -6.59 16.39
CA ASN A 117 -7.76 -6.91 17.56
C ASN A 117 -7.98 -5.69 18.48
N ASP A 118 -7.03 -4.74 18.49
CA ASP A 118 -7.12 -3.51 19.26
C ASP A 118 -7.31 -2.31 18.33
N ALA A 119 -8.52 -1.77 18.35
CA ALA A 119 -8.96 -0.65 17.55
C ALA A 119 -8.13 0.64 17.75
N HIS A 120 -7.54 0.78 18.93
CA HIS A 120 -6.81 1.97 19.33
C HIS A 120 -5.30 1.80 19.19
N MET A 121 -4.83 0.61 18.82
CA MET A 121 -3.41 0.37 18.61
C MET A 121 -2.87 1.28 17.49
N PRO A 122 -1.90 2.16 17.79
CA PRO A 122 -1.32 3.02 16.77
C PRO A 122 -0.41 2.20 15.86
N LEU A 123 -0.78 2.10 14.58
CA LEU A 123 -0.03 1.42 13.53
C LEU A 123 0.81 2.43 12.75
N TRP A 124 1.96 1.99 12.29
CA TRP A 124 2.74 2.80 11.35
C TRP A 124 2.12 2.72 9.97
N GLY A 125 1.96 3.87 9.34
CA GLY A 125 1.52 4.02 7.97
C GLY A 125 2.50 4.87 7.17
N ARG A 126 2.52 4.63 5.86
CA ARG A 126 3.15 5.53 4.89
C ARG A 126 2.28 5.66 3.65
N ARG A 127 2.37 6.79 2.98
CA ARG A 127 1.79 6.98 1.64
C ARG A 127 2.75 7.70 0.73
N SER A 128 2.57 7.48 -0.57
CA SER A 128 3.33 8.15 -1.61
C SER A 128 2.48 8.29 -2.87
N VAL A 129 2.67 9.41 -3.56
CA VAL A 129 2.12 9.65 -4.89
C VAL A 129 3.14 9.19 -5.93
N PHE A 130 2.66 8.54 -6.98
CA PHE A 130 3.46 8.26 -8.18
C PHE A 130 2.96 9.14 -9.31
N HIS A 131 3.92 9.67 -10.05
CA HIS A 131 3.71 10.43 -11.27
C HIS A 131 3.94 9.52 -12.46
N PHE A 132 3.02 9.55 -13.41
CA PHE A 132 3.13 8.86 -14.69
C PHE A 132 2.57 9.78 -15.76
N GLU A 133 3.44 10.30 -16.63
CA GLU A 133 3.09 11.33 -17.61
C GLU A 133 2.33 12.50 -16.94
N GLN A 134 1.08 12.77 -17.36
CA GLN A 134 0.22 13.81 -16.79
C GLN A 134 -0.67 13.31 -15.64
N GLN A 135 -0.55 12.03 -15.30
CA GLN A 135 -1.38 11.36 -14.31
C GLN A 135 -0.65 11.19 -12.98
N ARG A 136 -1.46 11.06 -11.93
CA ARG A 136 -1.00 10.78 -10.57
C ARG A 136 -1.83 9.65 -9.99
N LEU A 137 -1.18 8.76 -9.27
CA LEU A 137 -1.83 7.73 -8.46
C LEU A 137 -1.23 7.73 -7.07
N MET A 138 -1.96 7.22 -6.09
CA MET A 138 -1.49 7.18 -4.70
C MET A 138 -1.51 5.76 -4.16
N VAL A 139 -0.49 5.41 -3.39
CA VAL A 139 -0.43 4.16 -2.63
C VAL A 139 -0.21 4.50 -1.16
N ALA A 140 -1.10 4.02 -0.31
CA ALA A 140 -1.01 4.09 1.14
C ALA A 140 -0.89 2.67 1.71
N GLU A 141 -0.03 2.50 2.70
CA GLU A 141 0.34 1.21 3.28
C GLU A 141 0.32 1.37 4.81
N ILE A 142 -0.43 0.50 5.48
CA ILE A 142 -0.50 0.40 6.95
C ILE A 142 0.13 -0.93 7.35
N PHE A 143 1.17 -0.88 8.17
CA PHE A 143 1.89 -2.06 8.64
C PHE A 143 1.14 -2.68 9.83
N LEU A 144 0.65 -3.91 9.65
CA LEU A 144 -0.15 -4.64 10.63
C LEU A 144 0.74 -5.24 11.73
N PRO A 145 0.21 -5.57 12.93
CA PRO A 145 1.03 -5.93 14.10
C PRO A 145 2.06 -7.04 13.87
N ALA A 146 1.77 -8.03 13.02
CA ALA A 146 2.68 -9.13 12.70
C ALA A 146 3.74 -8.80 11.63
N SER A 147 3.73 -7.57 11.09
CA SER A 147 4.60 -7.16 9.99
C SER A 147 6.08 -7.28 10.36
N PRO A 148 6.95 -7.76 9.44
CA PRO A 148 8.39 -7.75 9.66
C PRO A 148 8.97 -6.34 9.84
N ALA A 149 8.23 -5.29 9.47
CA ALA A 149 8.63 -3.90 9.68
C ALA A 149 8.87 -3.55 11.17
N TYR A 150 8.27 -4.31 12.09
CA TYR A 150 8.46 -4.12 13.54
C TYR A 150 9.57 -4.98 14.13
N LYS A 151 10.07 -5.99 13.41
CA LYS A 151 11.09 -6.93 13.91
C LYS A 151 12.48 -6.29 14.09
N HIS A 152 12.72 -5.13 13.49
CA HIS A 152 14.01 -4.42 13.59
C HIS A 152 14.10 -3.40 14.74
N VAL A 153 13.09 -3.25 15.58
CA VAL A 153 13.13 -2.27 16.70
C VAL A 153 13.78 -2.87 17.97
N VAL A 154 13.98 -4.19 18.05
CA VAL A 154 14.38 -4.86 19.31
C VAL A 154 15.89 -5.16 19.43
N GLN A 155 16.71 -4.96 18.40
CA GLN A 155 18.16 -5.25 18.47
C GLN A 155 19.04 -4.05 18.88
N GLY A 156 18.49 -3.04 19.57
CA GLY A 156 19.22 -1.84 19.99
C GLY A 156 19.49 -1.69 21.49
N ILE A 157 19.06 -2.63 22.34
CA ILE A 157 19.22 -2.51 23.81
C ILE A 157 19.76 -3.81 24.41
N HIS A 158 20.99 -4.18 24.03
CA HIS A 158 21.81 -5.06 24.85
C HIS A 158 23.28 -4.81 24.53
N GLU A 159 23.85 -3.78 25.16
CA GLU A 159 25.27 -3.70 25.48
C GLU A 159 25.52 -2.49 26.37
N SER A 160 25.48 -2.74 27.69
CA SER A 160 26.28 -2.09 28.74
C SER A 160 25.90 -2.75 30.07
N ILE A 161 26.60 -3.83 30.40
CA ILE A 161 26.94 -4.16 31.80
C ILE A 161 28.30 -3.53 32.06
#